data_AF-A0A9P9XE73-F1
#
_entry.id   AF-A0A9P9XE73-F1
#
_cell.length_a   1.000
_cell.length_b   1.000
_cell.length_c   1.000
_cell.angle_alpha   90.00
_cell.angle_beta   90.00
_cell.angle_gamma   90.00
#
_symmetry.space_group_name_H-M   'P 1'
#
loop_
_entity.id
_entity.type
_entity.pdbx_description
1 polymer ?
#
loop_
_entity_poly.entity_id
_entity_poly.type
_entity_poly.pdbx_seq_one_letter_code
_entity_poly.pdbx_strand_id
1 'polypeptide(L)'
;MAVFAPETRNGADSIAINGIPPAAYVNGNGNLAHRLKMERKQSSPMMPAFMVSAPGKVIVFGEHAVVHGKAAIAAAISLRSYLLVTSLSKSRRTVSLRFPDIDLQHTWNIDDLPWATFQHPSKKKSYYDLVTELDPDLVAAIQPNLAEISPHKSDQVRKVHQNSASAFLYIFLSLGHQSFTGCLYTLRSTIPIGAGLGSSASIAVCLAAALLLQLRTLSGPHPDQPPDEARLQVERINRWAFVCEMCIHGNPSGVDNTVSTQGKAVVFQRTNYSKPPAVRPLWDFPELPLLLVDTRQAKSTAFEVAKVGKLKKTHPELVGSILDAIDKVTVAADTLIGNETFDNEEEESLRKVGELMTINHGLLVSLGVSHPRLERIRELVDHEGIGWTKLTGAGGGGCSITLLKPDVPKDKLNRLESQLEDEGYEKFETTLGGDGVGVLWPAVLKNGMDEDNEGGMEIDQESFLNADGNEGVEKLVGVHGGVGEREGWKFWRVESH
;
A
#
# COMPACT_ATOMS: atom_id res chain seq x y z
N MET A 1 27.40 -60.62 -17.26
CA MET A 1 26.30 -61.60 -17.18
C MET A 1 25.15 -60.97 -17.95
N ALA A 2 24.80 -61.45 -19.15
CA ALA A 2 23.95 -62.63 -19.39
C ALA A 2 22.55 -62.39 -18.80
N VAL A 3 21.56 -61.80 -19.51
CA VAL A 3 20.88 -62.21 -20.78
C VAL A 3 20.03 -63.46 -20.61
N PHE A 4 18.69 -63.33 -20.64
CA PHE A 4 17.75 -64.04 -21.55
C PHE A 4 16.26 -63.72 -21.22
N ALA A 5 15.39 -63.93 -22.22
CA ALA A 5 13.93 -64.05 -22.18
C ALA A 5 13.57 -65.39 -22.91
N PRO A 6 12.32 -65.78 -23.29
CA PRO A 6 11.00 -65.09 -23.28
C PRO A 6 9.75 -65.99 -22.94
N GLU A 7 8.53 -65.50 -23.28
CA GLU A 7 7.26 -66.26 -23.55
C GLU A 7 6.55 -67.03 -22.40
N THR A 8 5.23 -67.27 -22.33
CA THR A 8 3.95 -66.72 -22.93
C THR A 8 2.79 -66.99 -21.88
N ARG A 9 1.45 -67.11 -22.07
CA ARG A 9 0.47 -67.19 -23.20
C ARG A 9 -1.00 -67.02 -22.71
N ASN A 10 -1.94 -66.69 -23.62
CA ASN A 10 -3.43 -66.77 -23.51
C ASN A 10 -4.15 -65.85 -22.47
N GLY A 11 -5.38 -65.35 -22.66
CA GLY A 11 -6.24 -65.28 -23.86
C GLY A 11 -7.74 -65.51 -23.60
N ALA A 12 -8.62 -64.55 -23.92
CA ALA A 12 -10.09 -64.71 -24.02
C ALA A 12 -10.77 -63.52 -24.74
N ASP A 13 -11.77 -63.78 -25.60
CA ASP A 13 -12.52 -62.78 -26.39
C ASP A 13 -14.02 -62.73 -26.04
N SER A 14 -14.66 -61.57 -26.24
CA SER A 14 -16.09 -61.31 -26.59
C SER A 14 -16.42 -59.82 -26.27
N ILE A 15 -17.44 -59.14 -26.79
CA ILE A 15 -18.78 -59.52 -27.31
C ILE A 15 -19.11 -58.68 -28.57
N ALA A 16 -19.97 -59.17 -29.47
CA ALA A 16 -20.50 -58.41 -30.61
C ALA A 16 -22.04 -58.45 -30.72
N ILE A 17 -22.64 -57.25 -30.90
CA ILE A 17 -23.81 -56.91 -31.74
C ILE A 17 -25.11 -57.76 -31.62
N ASN A 18 -26.24 -57.11 -31.28
CA ASN A 18 -27.49 -57.11 -32.10
C ASN A 18 -28.65 -56.30 -31.46
N GLY A 19 -29.60 -55.84 -32.29
CA GLY A 19 -30.95 -55.42 -31.84
C GLY A 19 -31.49 -54.08 -32.36
N ILE A 20 -32.25 -54.09 -33.45
CA ILE A 20 -33.09 -52.96 -33.92
C ILE A 20 -34.55 -53.45 -34.09
N PRO A 21 -35.55 -52.78 -33.50
CA PRO A 21 -36.96 -52.92 -33.85
C PRO A 21 -37.46 -51.78 -34.79
N PRO A 22 -38.56 -51.98 -35.55
CA PRO A 22 -38.87 -51.18 -36.76
C PRO A 22 -39.79 -49.97 -36.55
N ALA A 23 -39.86 -49.11 -37.57
CA ALA A 23 -40.78 -47.97 -37.65
C ALA A 23 -42.15 -48.35 -38.24
N ALA A 24 -43.21 -47.63 -37.84
CA ALA A 24 -44.57 -47.72 -38.37
C ALA A 24 -45.14 -46.32 -38.67
N TYR A 25 -46.19 -46.23 -39.50
CA TYR A 25 -46.61 -45.01 -40.20
C TYR A 25 -47.84 -44.29 -39.59
N VAL A 26 -47.77 -42.95 -39.57
CA VAL A 26 -48.82 -41.98 -40.02
C VAL A 26 -49.91 -41.41 -39.08
N ASN A 27 -50.02 -40.07 -39.18
CA ASN A 27 -51.11 -39.11 -38.87
C ASN A 27 -51.54 -38.75 -37.44
N GLY A 28 -51.52 -37.44 -37.16
CA GLY A 28 -52.17 -36.75 -36.04
C GLY A 28 -51.79 -35.26 -35.98
N ASN A 29 -52.74 -34.33 -36.24
CA ASN A 29 -52.50 -32.88 -36.29
C ASN A 29 -51.97 -32.29 -34.95
N GLY A 30 -51.04 -31.33 -34.99
CA GLY A 30 -50.61 -30.62 -33.77
C GLY A 30 -49.57 -29.50 -33.93
N ASN A 31 -50.04 -28.29 -34.29
CA ASN A 31 -49.42 -26.97 -34.04
C ASN A 31 -47.93 -26.71 -34.38
N LEU A 32 -47.74 -25.95 -35.48
CA LEU A 32 -46.47 -25.38 -35.96
C LEU A 32 -45.98 -24.21 -35.07
N ALA A 33 -45.44 -24.49 -33.87
CA ALA A 33 -45.17 -23.43 -32.87
C ALA A 33 -43.87 -23.57 -32.04
N HIS A 34 -42.78 -24.14 -32.56
CA HIS A 34 -41.49 -24.16 -31.86
C HIS A 34 -40.45 -23.22 -32.49
N ARG A 35 -40.50 -21.93 -32.11
CA ARG A 35 -39.34 -21.04 -32.30
C ARG A 35 -38.18 -21.58 -31.47
N LEU A 36 -36.99 -21.68 -32.07
CA LEU A 36 -35.75 -21.91 -31.33
C LEU A 36 -35.49 -20.73 -30.39
N LYS A 37 -35.95 -20.84 -29.14
CA LYS A 37 -35.39 -20.05 -28.04
C LYS A 37 -33.93 -20.48 -27.90
N MET A 38 -33.01 -19.69 -28.46
CA MET A 38 -31.62 -19.76 -28.01
C MET A 38 -31.62 -19.41 -26.52
N GLU A 39 -31.39 -20.39 -25.67
CA GLU A 39 -31.20 -20.11 -24.24
C GLU A 39 -30.01 -19.17 -24.10
N ARG A 40 -30.23 -18.04 -23.43
CA ARG A 40 -29.23 -17.00 -23.28
C ARG A 40 -28.16 -17.51 -22.34
N LYS A 41 -27.13 -18.14 -22.92
CA LYS A 41 -26.00 -18.79 -22.24
C LYS A 41 -25.63 -17.98 -20.99
N GLN A 42 -25.81 -18.57 -19.81
CA GLN A 42 -25.63 -17.87 -18.53
C GLN A 42 -24.30 -17.12 -18.55
N SER A 43 -24.35 -15.83 -18.29
CA SER A 43 -23.15 -15.01 -18.22
C SER A 43 -22.26 -15.56 -17.11
N SER A 44 -21.02 -15.91 -17.45
CA SER A 44 -19.99 -16.24 -16.47
C SER A 44 -20.04 -15.20 -15.35
N PRO A 45 -20.11 -15.60 -14.07
CA PRO A 45 -20.25 -14.66 -12.97
C PRO A 45 -19.15 -13.60 -13.06
N MET A 46 -19.53 -12.35 -12.83
CA MET A 46 -18.56 -11.27 -12.77
C MET A 46 -17.63 -11.50 -11.59
N MET A 47 -16.37 -11.11 -11.75
CA MET A 47 -15.40 -11.13 -10.65
C MET A 47 -15.94 -10.23 -9.53
N PRO A 48 -16.10 -10.75 -8.30
CA PRO A 48 -16.73 -10.01 -7.20
C PRO A 48 -15.95 -8.73 -6.89
N ALA A 49 -16.60 -7.80 -6.20
CA ALA A 49 -15.88 -6.67 -5.62
C ALA A 49 -14.81 -7.21 -4.65
N PHE A 50 -13.67 -6.55 -4.61
CA PHE A 50 -12.58 -6.84 -3.68
C PHE A 50 -11.90 -5.52 -3.28
N MET A 51 -11.24 -5.50 -2.12
CA MET A 51 -10.44 -4.36 -1.70
C MET A 51 -8.96 -4.72 -1.57
N VAL A 52 -8.12 -3.72 -1.77
CA VAL A 52 -6.70 -3.73 -1.40
C VAL A 52 -6.46 -2.58 -0.43
N SER A 53 -5.63 -2.79 0.59
CA SER A 53 -5.15 -1.70 1.45
C SER A 53 -3.64 -1.73 1.61
N ALA A 54 -3.03 -0.57 1.85
CA ALA A 54 -1.59 -0.44 2.10
C ALA A 54 -1.32 0.65 3.15
N PRO A 55 -0.43 0.43 4.13
CA PRO A 55 -0.12 1.41 5.17
C PRO A 55 0.64 2.62 4.62
N GLY A 56 0.57 3.72 5.36
CA GLY A 56 1.55 4.81 5.26
C GLY A 56 2.87 4.42 5.92
N LYS A 57 3.81 5.37 5.99
CA LYS A 57 5.11 5.17 6.67
C LYS A 57 5.64 6.44 7.33
N VAL A 58 6.41 6.26 8.40
CA VAL A 58 7.18 7.32 9.06
C VAL A 58 8.68 7.00 9.02
N ILE A 59 9.51 8.01 9.23
CA ILE A 59 10.90 7.80 9.61
C ILE A 59 10.96 7.76 11.13
N VAL A 60 11.51 6.66 11.68
CA VAL A 60 11.67 6.47 13.12
C VAL A 60 13.02 7.06 13.55
N PHE A 61 14.07 6.77 12.79
CA PHE A 61 15.44 7.22 13.02
C PHE A 61 16.18 7.50 11.71
N GLY A 62 17.22 8.35 11.74
CA GLY A 62 18.11 8.61 10.60
C GLY A 62 17.74 9.81 9.72
N GLU A 63 16.79 10.65 10.14
CA GLU A 63 16.42 11.88 9.43
C GLU A 63 17.65 12.76 9.13
N HIS A 64 17.72 13.28 7.89
CA HIS A 64 18.84 14.04 7.30
C HIS A 64 20.20 13.31 7.23
N ALA A 65 20.56 12.51 8.23
CA ALA A 65 21.75 11.66 8.24
C ALA A 65 21.79 10.71 7.03
N VAL A 66 20.64 10.14 6.66
CA VAL A 66 20.46 9.30 5.47
C VAL A 66 20.91 9.95 4.16
N VAL A 67 20.69 11.27 4.00
CA VAL A 67 21.11 12.04 2.80
C VAL A 67 22.64 12.10 2.70
N HIS A 68 23.32 11.91 3.83
CA HIS A 68 24.77 11.96 3.99
C HIS A 68 25.41 10.56 4.15
N GLY A 69 24.74 9.49 3.70
CA GLY A 69 25.28 8.14 3.63
C GLY A 69 25.10 7.29 4.89
N LYS A 70 24.34 7.78 5.88
CA LYS A 70 24.03 7.08 7.13
C LYS A 70 22.81 6.17 7.00
N ALA A 71 22.61 5.31 7.98
CA ALA A 71 21.41 4.50 8.08
C ALA A 71 20.17 5.35 8.45
N ALA A 72 18.99 4.83 8.12
CA ALA A 72 17.70 5.27 8.65
C ALA A 72 16.76 4.07 8.84
N ILE A 73 15.93 4.13 9.88
CA ILE A 73 14.82 3.20 10.09
C ILE A 73 13.54 3.88 9.61
N ALA A 74 12.87 3.27 8.63
CA ALA A 74 11.53 3.67 8.20
C ALA A 74 10.56 2.52 8.47
N ALA A 75 9.39 2.83 9.01
CA ALA A 75 8.43 1.82 9.46
C ALA A 75 7.00 2.19 9.04
N ALA A 76 6.18 1.16 8.82
CA ALA A 76 4.79 1.30 8.45
C ALA A 76 3.96 1.89 9.60
N ILE A 77 2.89 2.61 9.28
CA ILE A 77 1.87 3.05 10.25
C ILE A 77 0.50 2.50 9.87
N SER A 78 -0.34 2.18 10.85
CA SER A 78 -1.67 1.57 10.62
C SER A 78 -2.71 2.49 9.96
N LEU A 79 -2.38 3.76 9.64
CA LEU A 79 -3.18 4.58 8.71
C LEU A 79 -2.98 4.08 7.27
N ARG A 80 -4.05 3.91 6.48
CA ARG A 80 -3.98 3.18 5.19
C ARG A 80 -4.70 3.89 4.06
N SER A 81 -4.28 3.61 2.82
CA SER A 81 -5.17 3.78 1.66
C SER A 81 -5.98 2.50 1.46
N TYR A 82 -7.25 2.66 1.08
CA TYR A 82 -8.20 1.59 0.82
C TYR A 82 -8.73 1.76 -0.61
N LEU A 83 -8.54 0.73 -1.45
CA LEU A 83 -8.92 0.72 -2.86
C LEU A 83 -9.99 -0.36 -3.09
N LEU A 84 -11.24 0.06 -3.30
CA LEU A 84 -12.34 -0.80 -3.73
C LEU A 84 -12.33 -0.94 -5.25
N VAL A 85 -12.31 -2.18 -5.74
CA VAL A 85 -12.31 -2.51 -7.16
C VAL A 85 -13.61 -3.22 -7.52
N THR A 86 -14.41 -2.60 -8.40
CA THR A 86 -15.69 -3.15 -8.85
C THR A 86 -15.67 -3.42 -10.35
N SER A 87 -15.89 -4.70 -10.71
CA SER A 87 -16.06 -5.11 -12.11
C SER A 87 -17.32 -4.50 -12.72
N LEU A 88 -17.24 -3.99 -13.95
CA LEU A 88 -18.38 -3.51 -14.72
C LEU A 88 -18.93 -4.61 -15.65
N SER A 89 -20.17 -4.46 -16.09
CA SER A 89 -20.79 -5.40 -17.03
C SER A 89 -20.03 -5.46 -18.35
N LYS A 90 -20.01 -6.62 -19.03
CA LYS A 90 -19.22 -6.85 -20.26
C LYS A 90 -19.55 -5.91 -21.44
N SER A 91 -20.67 -5.17 -21.37
CA SER A 91 -21.04 -4.12 -22.32
C SER A 91 -20.41 -2.74 -22.04
N ARG A 92 -19.88 -2.50 -20.83
CA ARG A 92 -19.18 -1.27 -20.43
C ARG A 92 -17.68 -1.47 -20.56
N ARG A 93 -17.10 -1.09 -21.69
CA ARG A 93 -15.65 -1.17 -21.96
C ARG A 93 -14.91 0.06 -21.43
N THR A 94 -15.20 0.46 -20.20
CA THR A 94 -14.67 1.68 -19.56
C THR A 94 -13.84 1.35 -18.33
N VAL A 95 -12.79 2.13 -18.09
CA VAL A 95 -11.99 2.06 -16.87
C VAL A 95 -11.99 3.42 -16.17
N SER A 96 -12.32 3.44 -14.87
CA SER A 96 -12.61 4.68 -14.12
C SER A 96 -11.84 4.76 -12.81
N LEU A 97 -11.34 5.96 -12.49
CA LEU A 97 -10.83 6.32 -11.16
C LEU A 97 -11.84 7.23 -10.46
N ARG A 98 -12.06 7.00 -9.16
CA ARG A 98 -12.86 7.86 -8.29
C ARG A 98 -12.20 7.97 -6.91
N PHE A 99 -11.41 9.01 -6.69
CA PHE A 99 -10.68 9.26 -5.44
C PHE A 99 -11.26 10.53 -4.78
N PRO A 100 -12.28 10.41 -3.90
CA PRO A 100 -13.02 11.57 -3.38
C PRO A 100 -12.18 12.53 -2.55
N ASP A 101 -11.18 12.03 -1.81
CA ASP A 101 -10.36 12.82 -0.89
C ASP A 101 -9.49 13.89 -1.59
N ILE A 102 -9.38 13.82 -2.92
CA ILE A 102 -8.76 14.85 -3.78
C ILE A 102 -9.74 15.45 -4.80
N ASP A 103 -10.99 14.98 -4.86
CA ASP A 103 -11.99 15.28 -5.90
C ASP A 103 -11.53 14.92 -7.33
N LEU A 104 -10.89 13.75 -7.47
CA LEU A 104 -10.58 13.14 -8.76
C LEU A 104 -11.66 12.13 -9.15
N GLN A 105 -12.43 12.44 -10.19
CA GLN A 105 -13.21 11.47 -10.94
C GLN A 105 -12.88 11.56 -12.43
N HIS A 106 -12.52 10.44 -13.06
CA HIS A 106 -12.25 10.37 -14.49
C HIS A 106 -12.49 8.96 -15.05
N THR A 107 -12.87 8.87 -16.32
CA THR A 107 -13.22 7.61 -17.00
C THR A 107 -12.67 7.60 -18.43
N TRP A 108 -11.90 6.58 -18.78
CA TRP A 108 -11.48 6.31 -20.15
C TRP A 108 -12.29 5.18 -20.77
N ASN A 109 -12.54 5.25 -22.07
CA ASN A 109 -12.88 4.08 -22.87
C ASN A 109 -11.61 3.23 -23.05
N ILE A 110 -11.70 1.93 -22.78
CA ILE A 110 -10.58 0.99 -22.89
C ILE A 110 -10.09 0.87 -24.33
N ASP A 111 -10.98 1.00 -25.33
CA ASP A 111 -10.59 0.85 -26.74
C ASP A 111 -9.83 2.06 -27.32
N ASP A 112 -9.94 3.23 -26.70
CA ASP A 112 -9.33 4.49 -27.18
C ASP A 112 -7.95 4.76 -26.55
N LEU A 113 -7.42 3.82 -25.74
CA LEU A 113 -6.11 3.91 -25.10
C LEU A 113 -4.97 3.46 -26.04
N PRO A 114 -3.73 3.93 -25.86
CA PRO A 114 -2.61 3.73 -26.81
C PRO A 114 -1.98 2.32 -26.77
N TRP A 115 -2.81 1.27 -26.86
CA TRP A 115 -2.40 -0.14 -26.79
C TRP A 115 -1.32 -0.53 -27.80
N ALA A 116 -1.36 0.03 -29.02
CA ALA A 116 -0.38 -0.29 -30.05
C ALA A 116 1.07 0.04 -29.64
N THR A 117 1.27 1.12 -28.87
CA THR A 117 2.59 1.53 -28.39
C THR A 117 3.06 0.66 -27.23
N PHE A 118 2.18 0.40 -26.25
CA PHE A 118 2.50 -0.42 -25.07
C PHE A 118 2.66 -1.91 -25.40
N GLN A 119 1.91 -2.43 -26.37
CA GLN A 119 1.99 -3.84 -26.80
C GLN A 119 3.05 -4.09 -27.88
N HIS A 120 3.77 -3.05 -28.35
CA HIS A 120 4.86 -3.22 -29.32
C HIS A 120 5.93 -4.17 -28.75
N PRO A 121 6.45 -5.16 -29.51
CA PRO A 121 7.32 -6.22 -28.96
C PRO A 121 8.60 -5.75 -28.27
N SER A 122 9.13 -4.56 -28.60
CA SER A 122 10.30 -3.96 -27.94
C SER A 122 9.99 -3.10 -26.71
N LYS A 123 8.70 -2.86 -26.42
CA LYS A 123 8.20 -1.97 -25.35
C LYS A 123 7.42 -2.74 -24.28
N LYS A 124 6.63 -3.73 -24.71
CA LYS A 124 5.79 -4.58 -23.86
C LYS A 124 6.58 -5.13 -22.68
N LYS A 125 6.03 -4.97 -21.48
CA LYS A 125 6.57 -5.55 -20.24
C LYS A 125 5.82 -6.82 -19.86
N SER A 126 6.50 -7.69 -19.13
CA SER A 126 5.89 -8.76 -18.34
C SER A 126 5.77 -8.33 -16.88
N TYR A 127 4.84 -8.94 -16.13
CA TYR A 127 4.64 -8.67 -14.70
C TYR A 127 5.87 -8.98 -13.83
N TYR A 128 6.80 -9.82 -14.31
CA TYR A 128 8.06 -10.14 -13.65
C TYR A 128 9.26 -9.24 -14.04
N ASP A 129 9.10 -8.37 -15.04
CA ASP A 129 10.21 -7.53 -15.52
C ASP A 129 10.62 -6.49 -14.47
N LEU A 130 11.92 -6.19 -14.42
CA LEU A 130 12.43 -5.11 -13.59
C LEU A 130 12.40 -3.80 -14.39
N VAL A 131 11.59 -2.84 -13.95
CA VAL A 131 11.42 -1.52 -14.58
C VAL A 131 12.05 -0.45 -13.69
N THR A 132 13.29 -0.06 -14.00
CA THR A 132 14.08 0.92 -13.22
C THR A 132 13.97 2.35 -13.74
N GLU A 133 13.34 2.55 -14.90
CA GLU A 133 13.12 3.86 -15.54
C GLU A 133 11.81 3.84 -16.33
N LEU A 134 11.24 5.01 -16.58
CA LEU A 134 10.06 5.16 -17.43
C LEU A 134 10.47 5.31 -18.89
N ASP A 135 9.82 4.56 -19.78
CA ASP A 135 10.10 4.63 -21.22
C ASP A 135 9.51 5.92 -21.82
N PRO A 136 10.32 6.81 -22.44
CA PRO A 136 9.85 8.11 -22.92
C PRO A 136 8.72 8.02 -23.96
N ASP A 137 8.71 6.99 -24.81
CA ASP A 137 7.67 6.82 -25.84
C ASP A 137 6.35 6.40 -25.20
N LEU A 138 6.40 5.58 -24.14
CA LEU A 138 5.22 5.18 -23.37
C LEU A 138 4.65 6.34 -22.54
N VAL A 139 5.52 7.15 -21.93
CA VAL A 139 5.12 8.38 -21.22
C VAL A 139 4.51 9.39 -22.18
N ALA A 140 5.09 9.56 -23.38
CA ALA A 140 4.54 10.44 -24.42
C ALA A 140 3.17 9.96 -24.92
N ALA A 141 3.01 8.65 -25.13
CA ALA A 141 1.78 8.06 -25.68
C ALA A 141 0.53 8.30 -24.80
N ILE A 142 0.68 8.38 -23.47
CA ILE A 142 -0.45 8.62 -22.54
C ILE A 142 -0.80 10.11 -22.34
N GLN A 143 0.03 11.06 -22.80
CA GLN A 143 -0.21 12.50 -22.58
C GLN A 143 -1.58 12.99 -23.08
N PRO A 144 -2.12 12.56 -24.25
CA PRO A 144 -3.46 12.96 -24.66
C PRO A 144 -4.54 12.54 -23.65
N ASN A 145 -4.47 11.31 -23.13
CA ASN A 145 -5.42 10.79 -22.14
C ASN A 145 -5.28 11.45 -20.76
N LEU A 146 -4.15 12.12 -20.47
CA LEU A 146 -3.93 12.93 -19.27
C LEU A 146 -4.36 14.39 -19.44
N ALA A 147 -4.33 14.93 -20.67
CA ALA A 147 -4.68 16.32 -20.96
C ALA A 147 -6.15 16.63 -20.61
N GLU A 148 -7.05 15.68 -20.83
CA GLU A 148 -8.50 15.78 -20.56
C GLU A 148 -8.87 15.71 -19.07
N ILE A 149 -7.89 15.47 -18.19
CA ILE A 149 -8.15 15.32 -16.75
C ILE A 149 -8.33 16.68 -16.09
N SER A 150 -9.48 16.83 -15.42
CA SER A 150 -9.80 17.95 -14.53
C SER A 150 -9.52 19.36 -15.12
N PRO A 151 -9.95 19.66 -16.36
CA PRO A 151 -9.59 20.91 -17.06
C PRO A 151 -10.18 22.18 -16.41
N HIS A 152 -11.08 22.03 -15.44
CA HIS A 152 -11.71 23.11 -14.68
C HIS A 152 -11.15 23.28 -13.26
N LYS A 153 -10.13 22.49 -12.87
CA LYS A 153 -9.42 22.62 -11.58
C LYS A 153 -8.18 23.51 -11.74
N SER A 154 -7.70 24.06 -10.62
CA SER A 154 -6.44 24.81 -10.58
C SER A 154 -5.24 23.92 -10.93
N ASP A 155 -4.16 24.51 -11.46
CA ASP A 155 -2.97 23.76 -11.92
C ASP A 155 -2.37 22.85 -10.84
N GLN A 156 -2.43 23.26 -9.57
CA GLN A 156 -1.93 22.44 -8.45
C GLN A 156 -2.77 21.16 -8.26
N VAL A 157 -4.10 21.29 -8.21
CA VAL A 157 -5.02 20.15 -8.08
C VAL A 157 -4.98 19.28 -9.33
N ARG A 158 -5.03 19.90 -10.51
CA ARG A 158 -4.95 19.21 -11.81
C ARG A 158 -3.65 18.44 -11.96
N LYS A 159 -2.51 18.97 -11.50
CA LYS A 159 -1.23 18.25 -11.48
C LYS A 159 -1.27 17.01 -10.57
N VAL A 160 -1.84 17.10 -9.37
CA VAL A 160 -2.03 15.92 -8.50
C VAL A 160 -2.87 14.86 -9.22
N HIS A 161 -3.95 15.29 -9.88
CA HIS A 161 -4.86 14.38 -10.59
C HIS A 161 -4.18 13.70 -11.78
N GLN A 162 -3.41 14.47 -12.57
CA GLN A 162 -2.64 13.96 -13.70
C GLN A 162 -1.51 13.02 -13.26
N ASN A 163 -0.83 13.30 -12.13
CA ASN A 163 0.17 12.40 -11.57
C ASN A 163 -0.44 11.05 -11.15
N SER A 164 -1.53 11.05 -10.38
CA SER A 164 -2.25 9.83 -9.97
C SER A 164 -2.77 9.02 -11.15
N ALA A 165 -3.33 9.69 -12.16
CA ALA A 165 -3.80 9.05 -13.38
C ALA A 165 -2.66 8.55 -14.29
N SER A 166 -1.53 9.26 -14.35
CA SER A 166 -0.33 8.83 -15.10
C SER A 166 0.24 7.55 -14.49
N ALA A 167 0.34 7.49 -13.16
CA ALA A 167 0.76 6.29 -12.45
C ALA A 167 -0.16 5.09 -12.78
N PHE A 168 -1.48 5.28 -12.69
CA PHE A 168 -2.44 4.24 -13.04
C PHE A 168 -2.36 3.81 -14.52
N LEU A 169 -2.47 4.74 -15.47
CA LEU A 169 -2.47 4.42 -16.90
C LEU A 169 -1.18 3.73 -17.33
N TYR A 170 -0.02 4.18 -16.84
CA TYR A 170 1.25 3.58 -17.21
C TYR A 170 1.32 2.11 -16.82
N ILE A 171 0.95 1.74 -15.59
CA ILE A 171 0.97 0.33 -15.16
C ILE A 171 -0.21 -0.47 -15.74
N PHE A 172 -1.39 0.14 -15.91
CA PHE A 172 -2.56 -0.48 -16.55
C PHE A 172 -2.27 -0.89 -18.00
N LEU A 173 -1.58 -0.05 -18.77
CA LEU A 173 -1.22 -0.31 -20.16
C LEU A 173 0.02 -1.20 -20.29
N SER A 174 0.95 -1.16 -19.33
CA SER A 174 2.14 -2.03 -19.30
C SER A 174 1.81 -3.48 -18.93
N LEU A 175 0.88 -3.69 -18.00
CA LEU A 175 0.48 -5.01 -17.50
C LEU A 175 -0.77 -5.57 -18.22
N GLY A 176 -1.68 -4.70 -18.64
CA GLY A 176 -2.98 -5.07 -19.18
C GLY A 176 -2.99 -5.34 -20.69
N HIS A 177 -4.18 -5.67 -21.19
CA HIS A 177 -4.47 -5.91 -22.60
C HIS A 177 -5.80 -5.22 -22.98
N GLN A 178 -6.01 -4.91 -24.26
CA GLN A 178 -7.28 -4.31 -24.73
C GLN A 178 -8.51 -5.17 -24.37
N SER A 179 -8.36 -6.49 -24.21
CA SER A 179 -9.40 -7.40 -23.73
C SER A 179 -9.71 -7.31 -22.22
N PHE A 180 -9.13 -6.36 -21.48
CA PHE A 180 -9.41 -6.15 -20.05
C PHE A 180 -10.91 -5.86 -19.81
N THR A 181 -11.42 -6.27 -18.65
CA THR A 181 -12.82 -6.06 -18.27
C THR A 181 -12.99 -4.66 -17.71
N GLY A 182 -14.04 -3.92 -18.10
CA GLY A 182 -14.31 -2.60 -17.55
C GLY A 182 -14.38 -2.64 -16.03
N CYS A 183 -13.76 -1.66 -15.35
CA CYS A 183 -13.64 -1.63 -13.89
C CYS A 183 -13.74 -0.19 -13.36
N LEU A 184 -14.25 -0.07 -12.13
CA LEU A 184 -14.19 1.14 -11.32
C LEU A 184 -13.20 0.91 -10.17
N TYR A 185 -12.26 1.84 -10.02
CA TYR A 185 -11.28 1.90 -8.95
C TYR A 185 -11.61 3.10 -8.05
N THR A 186 -12.21 2.82 -6.89
CA THR A 186 -12.60 3.84 -5.92
C THR A 186 -11.63 3.79 -4.75
N LEU A 187 -11.04 4.93 -4.37
CA LEU A 187 -10.02 4.99 -3.32
C LEU A 187 -10.38 6.01 -2.25
N ARG A 188 -10.24 5.61 -0.98
CA ARG A 188 -10.21 6.48 0.19
C ARG A 188 -8.87 6.32 0.91
N SER A 189 -8.36 7.33 1.60
CA SER A 189 -7.12 7.22 2.38
C SER A 189 -7.21 7.93 3.72
N THR A 190 -6.88 7.20 4.79
CA THR A 190 -6.81 7.75 6.16
C THR A 190 -5.42 8.30 6.50
N ILE A 191 -4.50 8.29 5.52
CA ILE A 191 -3.15 8.85 5.62
C ILE A 191 -3.18 10.35 5.23
N PRO A 192 -2.74 11.27 6.11
CA PRO A 192 -2.70 12.71 5.82
C PRO A 192 -1.95 13.07 4.53
N ILE A 193 -2.69 13.70 3.61
CA ILE A 193 -2.20 14.05 2.26
C ILE A 193 -1.14 15.15 2.36
N GLY A 194 0.02 14.94 1.73
CA GLY A 194 1.11 15.93 1.67
C GLY A 194 1.98 16.04 2.93
N ALA A 195 1.58 15.45 4.06
CA ALA A 195 2.35 15.48 5.31
C ALA A 195 3.77 14.89 5.18
N GLY A 196 3.95 13.88 4.31
CA GLY A 196 5.20 13.15 4.08
C GLY A 196 5.15 11.67 4.48
N LEU A 197 3.96 11.18 4.81
CA LEU A 197 3.67 9.87 5.39
C LEU A 197 3.53 8.73 4.34
N GLY A 198 4.05 8.92 3.13
CA GLY A 198 4.03 7.91 2.06
C GLY A 198 2.66 7.65 1.40
N SER A 199 1.68 8.57 1.48
CA SER A 199 0.34 8.32 0.92
C SER A 199 0.34 8.04 -0.59
N SER A 200 1.22 8.66 -1.38
CA SER A 200 1.36 8.34 -2.81
C SER A 200 1.89 6.92 -3.04
N ALA A 201 2.79 6.45 -2.19
CA ALA A 201 3.34 5.10 -2.25
C ALA A 201 2.31 4.06 -1.79
N SER A 202 1.54 4.35 -0.74
CA SER A 202 0.37 3.55 -0.33
C SER A 202 -0.65 3.41 -1.47
N ILE A 203 -1.01 4.50 -2.16
CA ILE A 203 -1.86 4.48 -3.36
C ILE A 203 -1.22 3.64 -4.49
N ALA A 204 0.07 3.83 -4.77
CA ALA A 204 0.82 3.07 -5.77
C ALA A 204 0.81 1.56 -5.51
N VAL A 205 1.00 1.14 -4.26
CA VAL A 205 0.93 -0.26 -3.82
C VAL A 205 -0.47 -0.83 -4.00
N CYS A 206 -1.51 -0.10 -3.61
CA CYS A 206 -2.90 -0.51 -3.83
C CYS A 206 -3.19 -0.74 -5.32
N LEU A 207 -2.83 0.21 -6.20
CA LEU A 207 -3.07 0.10 -7.65
C LEU A 207 -2.27 -1.05 -8.28
N ALA A 208 -1.00 -1.23 -7.89
CA ALA A 208 -0.16 -2.32 -8.37
C ALA A 208 -0.73 -3.70 -7.98
N ALA A 209 -1.00 -3.92 -6.70
CA ALA A 209 -1.55 -5.19 -6.22
C ALA A 209 -2.94 -5.49 -6.82
N ALA A 210 -3.82 -4.49 -6.93
CA ALA A 210 -5.14 -4.65 -7.55
C ALA A 210 -5.04 -5.14 -9.01
N LEU A 211 -4.20 -4.51 -9.84
CA LEU A 211 -4.04 -4.92 -11.24
C LEU A 211 -3.41 -6.30 -11.36
N LEU A 212 -2.37 -6.59 -10.57
CA LEU A 212 -1.69 -7.88 -10.59
C LEU A 212 -2.60 -9.05 -10.10
N LEU A 213 -3.53 -8.79 -9.16
CA LEU A 213 -4.61 -9.70 -8.76
C LEU A 213 -5.63 -9.93 -9.89
N GLN A 214 -6.12 -8.85 -10.53
CA GLN A 214 -7.11 -8.94 -11.62
C GLN A 214 -6.56 -9.73 -12.83
N LEU A 215 -5.25 -9.60 -13.09
CA LEU A 215 -4.52 -10.33 -14.12
C LEU A 215 -4.16 -11.76 -13.71
N ARG A 216 -4.52 -12.21 -12.50
CA ARG A 216 -4.21 -13.54 -11.94
C ARG A 216 -2.70 -13.85 -11.85
N THR A 217 -1.88 -12.81 -11.66
CA THR A 217 -0.40 -12.92 -11.61
C THR A 217 0.16 -13.03 -10.19
N LEU A 218 -0.63 -12.68 -9.17
CA LEU A 218 -0.29 -12.89 -7.75
C LEU A 218 -1.01 -14.12 -7.20
N SER A 219 -0.27 -14.92 -6.42
CA SER A 219 -0.88 -15.77 -5.39
C SER A 219 -1.38 -14.86 -4.28
N GLY A 220 -2.69 -14.85 -4.02
CA GLY A 220 -3.26 -14.09 -2.90
C GLY A 220 -2.72 -14.58 -1.55
N PRO A 221 -2.74 -13.73 -0.51
CA PRO A 221 -2.20 -14.07 0.80
C PRO A 221 -2.98 -15.23 1.44
N HIS A 222 -2.26 -16.18 2.02
CA HIS A 222 -2.80 -17.40 2.62
C HIS A 222 -2.05 -17.77 3.91
N PRO A 223 -2.70 -18.29 4.97
CA PRO A 223 -2.00 -18.68 6.21
C PRO A 223 -0.89 -19.70 5.96
N ASP A 224 -1.16 -20.74 5.16
CA ASP A 224 -0.17 -21.78 4.81
C ASP A 224 0.78 -21.38 3.65
N GLN A 225 0.97 -20.08 3.38
CA GLN A 225 1.84 -19.62 2.29
C GLN A 225 3.33 -19.72 2.70
N PRO A 226 4.20 -20.41 1.92
CA PRO A 226 5.62 -20.45 2.22
C PRO A 226 6.24 -19.04 2.24
N PRO A 227 7.11 -18.69 3.21
CA PRO A 227 7.65 -17.34 3.31
C PRO A 227 8.36 -16.83 2.07
N ASP A 228 9.06 -17.68 1.31
CA ASP A 228 9.69 -17.28 0.04
C ASP A 228 8.69 -17.00 -1.10
N GLU A 229 7.52 -17.65 -1.10
CA GLU A 229 6.43 -17.33 -2.02
C GLU A 229 5.76 -16.01 -1.60
N ALA A 230 5.55 -15.77 -0.30
CA ALA A 230 5.06 -14.48 0.21
C ALA A 230 6.04 -13.33 -0.14
N ARG A 231 7.34 -13.51 0.11
CA ARG A 231 8.43 -12.59 -0.31
C ARG A 231 8.37 -12.29 -1.81
N LEU A 232 8.16 -13.30 -2.65
CA LEU A 232 8.07 -13.15 -4.11
C LEU A 232 6.84 -12.34 -4.55
N GLN A 233 5.69 -12.49 -3.90
CA GLN A 233 4.50 -11.68 -4.22
C GLN A 233 4.66 -10.23 -3.73
N VAL A 234 5.20 -10.03 -2.52
CA VAL A 234 5.57 -8.70 -1.99
C VAL A 234 6.55 -7.99 -2.94
N GLU A 235 7.59 -8.67 -3.42
CA GLU A 235 8.55 -8.07 -4.35
C GLU A 235 7.91 -7.66 -5.69
N ARG A 236 7.01 -8.49 -6.25
CA ARG A 236 6.28 -8.15 -7.48
C ARG A 236 5.43 -6.91 -7.32
N ILE A 237 4.69 -6.79 -6.21
CA ILE A 237 3.87 -5.60 -5.92
C ILE A 237 4.77 -4.37 -5.79
N ASN A 238 5.88 -4.48 -5.03
CA ASN A 238 6.79 -3.38 -4.77
C ASN A 238 7.45 -2.86 -6.07
N ARG A 239 7.91 -3.76 -6.94
CA ARG A 239 8.48 -3.40 -8.25
C ARG A 239 7.52 -2.55 -9.10
N TRP A 240 6.21 -2.85 -9.10
CA TRP A 240 5.22 -2.07 -9.84
C TRP A 240 4.75 -0.81 -9.11
N ALA A 241 4.72 -0.83 -7.77
CA ALA A 241 4.50 0.38 -6.97
C ALA A 241 5.64 1.41 -7.15
N PHE A 242 6.88 0.95 -7.33
CA PHE A 242 8.02 1.79 -7.67
C PHE A 242 7.83 2.49 -9.03
N VAL A 243 7.25 1.82 -10.04
CA VAL A 243 6.92 2.42 -11.34
C VAL A 243 5.86 3.53 -11.21
N CYS A 244 4.82 3.31 -10.40
CA CYS A 244 3.85 4.36 -10.08
C CYS A 244 4.51 5.57 -9.36
N GLU A 245 5.39 5.33 -8.39
CA GLU A 245 6.12 6.39 -7.70
C GLU A 245 7.10 7.14 -8.62
N MET A 246 7.69 6.48 -9.64
CA MET A 246 8.42 7.17 -10.71
C MET A 246 7.50 8.07 -11.53
N CYS A 247 6.25 7.67 -11.81
CA CYS A 247 5.29 8.50 -12.53
C CYS A 247 4.85 9.75 -11.73
N ILE A 248 4.88 9.69 -10.39
CA ILE A 248 4.45 10.78 -9.51
C ILE A 248 5.62 11.72 -9.15
N HIS A 249 6.80 11.17 -8.84
CA HIS A 249 7.95 11.93 -8.29
C HIS A 249 9.19 11.95 -9.19
N GLY A 250 9.20 11.21 -10.30
CA GLY A 250 10.33 11.09 -11.23
C GLY A 250 11.47 10.21 -10.73
N ASN A 251 12.05 10.52 -9.56
CA ASN A 251 13.22 9.83 -9.00
C ASN A 251 13.00 9.48 -7.50
N PRO A 252 12.08 8.55 -7.18
CA PRO A 252 11.81 8.11 -5.82
C PRO A 252 12.99 7.31 -5.22
N SER A 253 13.07 7.24 -3.89
CA SER A 253 14.11 6.49 -3.18
C SER A 253 13.87 4.98 -3.12
N GLY A 254 12.63 4.54 -3.34
CA GLY A 254 12.18 3.16 -3.10
C GLY A 254 11.83 2.85 -1.64
N VAL A 255 12.09 3.76 -0.68
CA VAL A 255 11.72 3.52 0.74
C VAL A 255 10.21 3.43 0.90
N ASP A 256 9.51 4.47 0.45
CA ASP A 256 8.10 4.65 0.76
C ASP A 256 7.25 3.51 0.19
N ASN A 257 7.50 3.09 -1.06
CA ASN A 257 6.83 1.92 -1.64
C ASN A 257 7.28 0.59 -1.03
N THR A 258 8.55 0.40 -0.66
CA THR A 258 8.97 -0.85 0.00
C THR A 258 8.28 -1.02 1.35
N VAL A 259 8.24 0.04 2.19
CA VAL A 259 7.55 -0.01 3.49
C VAL A 259 6.03 -0.16 3.31
N SER A 260 5.40 0.60 2.40
CA SER A 260 3.97 0.43 2.11
C SER A 260 3.61 -0.94 1.51
N THR A 261 4.55 -1.63 0.84
CA THR A 261 4.31 -2.98 0.31
C THR A 261 4.49 -4.05 1.38
N GLN A 262 5.63 -4.03 2.09
CA GLN A 262 6.02 -5.13 2.97
C GLN A 262 5.46 -4.98 4.41
N GLY A 263 5.15 -3.75 4.84
CA GLY A 263 4.80 -3.43 6.22
C GLY A 263 6.01 -3.34 7.14
N LYS A 264 5.77 -3.53 8.44
CA LYS A 264 6.79 -3.69 9.48
C LYS A 264 7.82 -2.56 9.40
N ALA A 265 9.11 -2.83 9.24
CA ALA A 265 10.11 -1.78 9.02
C ALA A 265 11.23 -2.17 8.04
N VAL A 266 12.02 -1.17 7.61
CA VAL A 266 13.27 -1.32 6.87
C VAL A 266 14.39 -0.48 7.50
N VAL A 267 15.61 -1.01 7.45
CA VAL A 267 16.84 -0.19 7.52
C VAL A 267 17.26 0.16 6.09
N PHE A 268 17.37 1.45 5.82
CA PHE A 268 17.79 2.01 4.53
C PHE A 268 19.11 2.75 4.65
N GLN A 269 20.00 2.59 3.67
CA GLN A 269 21.25 3.36 3.59
C GLN A 269 21.66 3.65 2.14
N ARG A 270 22.01 4.91 1.82
CA ARG A 270 22.47 5.32 0.48
C ARG A 270 23.88 5.93 0.51
N THR A 271 24.89 5.07 0.55
CA THR A 271 26.32 5.48 0.54
C THR A 271 26.80 6.00 -0.83
N ASN A 272 26.17 5.59 -1.92
CA ASN A 272 26.45 6.08 -3.27
C ASN A 272 25.15 6.36 -4.03
N TYR A 273 25.03 7.55 -4.63
CA TYR A 273 23.86 7.95 -5.42
C TYR A 273 23.82 7.31 -6.82
N SER A 274 24.97 6.87 -7.37
CA SER A 274 25.06 6.17 -8.67
C SER A 274 24.73 4.67 -8.59
N LYS A 275 24.24 4.18 -7.44
CA LYS A 275 23.79 2.81 -7.22
C LYS A 275 22.40 2.83 -6.57
N PRO A 276 21.63 1.72 -6.68
CA PRO A 276 20.50 1.49 -5.79
C PRO A 276 20.94 1.60 -4.32
N PRO A 277 20.07 2.12 -3.44
CA PRO A 277 20.32 2.12 -1.99
C PRO A 277 20.31 0.69 -1.44
N ALA A 278 20.99 0.49 -0.31
CA ALA A 278 20.82 -0.72 0.48
C ALA A 278 19.51 -0.63 1.26
N VAL A 279 18.71 -1.70 1.21
CA VAL A 279 17.49 -1.88 1.99
C VAL A 279 17.57 -3.24 2.66
N ARG A 280 17.47 -3.28 3.99
CA ARG A 280 17.34 -4.50 4.77
C ARG A 280 15.97 -4.48 5.46
N PRO A 281 15.09 -5.46 5.20
CA PRO A 281 13.83 -5.55 5.93
C PRO A 281 14.07 -5.91 7.40
N LEU A 282 13.19 -5.42 8.26
CA LEU A 282 12.98 -5.84 9.63
C LEU A 282 11.61 -6.52 9.66
N TRP A 283 11.61 -7.83 9.37
CA TRP A 283 10.38 -8.63 9.23
C TRP A 283 9.63 -8.76 10.55
N ASP A 284 10.39 -8.93 11.63
CA ASP A 284 9.93 -9.20 12.99
C ASP A 284 9.88 -7.89 13.81
N PHE A 285 9.79 -6.73 13.14
CA PHE A 285 9.66 -5.44 13.80
C PHE A 285 8.32 -5.39 14.57
N PRO A 286 8.35 -5.12 15.89
CA PRO A 286 7.18 -5.21 16.75
C PRO A 286 6.17 -4.09 16.47
N GLU A 287 4.92 -4.35 16.84
CA GLU A 287 3.86 -3.33 16.77
C GLU A 287 3.87 -2.47 18.03
N LEU A 288 4.11 -1.17 17.86
CA LEU A 288 4.30 -0.19 18.94
C LEU A 288 3.19 0.87 18.93
N PRO A 289 2.62 1.25 20.09
CA PRO A 289 1.54 2.24 20.16
C PRO A 289 2.08 3.65 19.86
N LEU A 290 1.49 4.32 18.87
CA LEU A 290 2.02 5.56 18.32
C LEU A 290 0.94 6.65 18.21
N LEU A 291 1.18 7.78 18.87
CA LEU A 291 0.45 9.01 18.58
C LEU A 291 1.20 9.78 17.48
N LEU A 292 0.55 9.99 16.35
CA LEU A 292 1.01 10.84 15.26
C LEU A 292 0.28 12.19 15.36
N VAL A 293 0.99 13.30 15.22
CA VAL A 293 0.39 14.64 15.25
C VAL A 293 0.92 15.48 14.09
N ASP A 294 0.04 16.00 13.22
CA ASP A 294 0.41 17.03 12.26
C ASP A 294 0.34 18.42 12.90
N THR A 295 1.42 19.18 12.77
CA THR A 295 1.49 20.60 13.15
C THR A 295 0.59 21.51 12.33
N ARG A 296 0.05 21.03 11.20
CA ARG A 296 -0.56 21.84 10.12
C ARG A 296 0.40 22.88 9.52
N GLN A 297 1.67 22.87 9.90
CA GLN A 297 2.68 23.82 9.42
C GLN A 297 3.19 23.36 8.05
N ALA A 298 2.88 24.16 7.03
CA ALA A 298 3.44 23.99 5.70
C ALA A 298 4.98 24.08 5.74
N LYS A 299 5.64 23.09 5.12
CA LYS A 299 7.10 22.91 5.09
C LYS A 299 7.59 22.59 3.67
N SER A 300 8.88 22.80 3.42
CA SER A 300 9.54 22.37 2.18
C SER A 300 10.69 21.42 2.48
N THR A 301 10.52 20.13 2.16
CA THR A 301 11.56 19.10 2.33
C THR A 301 12.86 19.48 1.62
N ALA A 302 12.77 20.09 0.43
CA ALA A 302 13.94 20.54 -0.31
C ALA A 302 14.67 21.69 0.38
N PHE A 303 13.95 22.60 1.04
CA PHE A 303 14.55 23.69 1.83
C PHE A 303 15.26 23.15 3.07
N GLU A 304 14.62 22.25 3.82
CA GLU A 304 15.20 21.66 5.04
C GLU A 304 16.47 20.85 4.74
N VAL A 305 16.46 20.01 3.69
CA VAL A 305 17.65 19.28 3.24
C VAL A 305 18.75 20.23 2.74
N ALA A 306 18.41 21.30 2.02
CA ALA A 306 19.37 22.30 1.59
C ALA A 306 19.97 23.10 2.77
N LYS A 307 19.19 23.34 3.83
CA LYS A 307 19.62 24.00 5.07
C LYS A 307 20.68 23.16 5.79
N VAL A 308 20.43 21.87 6.00
CA VAL A 308 21.42 20.94 6.60
C VAL A 308 22.65 20.79 5.69
N GLY A 309 22.46 20.68 4.38
CA GLY A 309 23.55 20.63 3.41
C GLY A 309 24.45 21.88 3.46
N LYS A 310 23.87 23.07 3.60
CA LYS A 310 24.60 24.33 3.78
C LYS A 310 25.32 24.39 5.14
N LEU A 311 24.66 23.97 6.22
CA LEU A 311 25.24 23.92 7.56
C LEU A 311 26.47 23.00 7.57
N LYS A 312 26.36 21.79 7.00
CA LYS A 312 27.48 20.85 6.83
C LYS A 312 28.62 21.43 5.99
N LYS A 313 28.32 22.20 4.95
CA LYS A 313 29.33 22.88 4.14
C LYS A 313 30.06 24.02 4.87
N THR A 314 29.46 24.53 5.94
CA THR A 314 30.01 25.65 6.75
C THR A 314 30.78 25.14 7.98
N HIS A 315 30.29 24.07 8.61
CA HIS A 315 30.88 23.47 9.82
C HIS A 315 31.01 21.94 9.68
N PRO A 316 31.90 21.44 8.80
CA PRO A 316 31.90 20.04 8.36
C PRO A 316 32.17 19.02 9.47
N GLU A 317 33.08 19.32 10.40
CA GLU A 317 33.43 18.41 11.51
C GLU A 317 32.33 18.35 12.57
N LEU A 318 31.78 19.51 12.96
CA LEU A 318 30.70 19.61 13.94
C LEU A 318 29.41 18.94 13.43
N VAL A 319 29.00 19.27 12.20
CA VAL A 319 27.80 18.66 11.60
C VAL A 319 28.05 17.21 11.22
N GLY A 320 29.27 16.84 10.80
CA GLY A 320 29.68 15.45 10.66
C GLY A 320 29.44 14.66 11.95
N SER A 321 29.94 15.18 13.08
CA SER A 321 29.76 14.58 14.41
C SER A 321 28.28 14.42 14.82
N ILE A 322 27.42 15.39 14.50
CA ILE A 322 25.97 15.28 14.76
C ILE A 322 25.33 14.18 13.90
N LEU A 323 25.68 14.09 12.62
CA LEU A 323 25.17 13.06 11.71
C LEU A 323 25.71 11.66 12.06
N ASP A 324 26.94 11.58 12.56
CA ASP A 324 27.53 10.35 13.13
C ASP A 324 26.84 9.93 14.44
N ALA A 325 26.33 10.88 15.23
CA ALA A 325 25.54 10.59 16.42
C ALA A 325 24.13 10.06 16.04
N ILE A 326 23.47 10.65 15.04
CA ILE A 326 22.16 10.15 14.53
C ILE A 326 22.31 8.72 13.95
N ASP A 327 23.40 8.45 13.23
CA ASP A 327 23.74 7.12 12.71
C ASP A 327 23.92 6.10 13.87
N LYS A 328 24.66 6.45 14.93
CA LYS A 328 24.80 5.62 16.13
C LYS A 328 23.48 5.37 16.85
N VAL A 329 22.61 6.38 16.96
CA VAL A 329 21.27 6.22 17.55
C VAL A 329 20.40 5.29 16.70
N THR A 330 20.53 5.36 15.38
CA THR A 330 19.82 4.47 14.44
C THR A 330 20.28 3.02 14.59
N VAL A 331 21.60 2.78 14.65
CA VAL A 331 22.18 1.44 14.88
C VAL A 331 21.84 0.91 16.28
N ALA A 332 21.79 1.78 17.30
CA ALA A 332 21.36 1.39 18.64
C ALA A 332 19.88 0.96 18.67
N ALA A 333 19.00 1.66 17.96
CA ALA A 333 17.59 1.30 17.86
C ALA A 333 17.37 -0.01 17.08
N ASP A 334 18.08 -0.20 15.97
CA ASP A 334 18.11 -1.45 15.19
C ASP A 334 18.55 -2.65 16.05
N THR A 335 19.63 -2.48 16.83
CA THR A 335 20.16 -3.52 17.74
C THR A 335 19.25 -3.79 18.94
N LEU A 336 18.55 -2.77 19.43
CA LEU A 336 17.64 -2.86 20.57
C LEU A 336 16.32 -3.55 20.21
N ILE A 337 15.72 -3.17 19.07
CA ILE A 337 14.41 -3.65 18.64
C ILE A 337 14.52 -5.06 18.03
N GLY A 338 15.64 -5.38 17.36
CA GLY A 338 15.92 -6.73 16.85
C GLY A 338 16.48 -7.70 17.89
N ASN A 339 16.19 -7.51 19.18
CA ASN A 339 16.70 -8.35 20.28
C ASN A 339 15.59 -9.27 20.79
N GLU A 340 15.87 -10.56 20.99
CA GLU A 340 14.92 -11.55 21.55
C GLU A 340 14.38 -11.18 22.94
N THR A 341 15.05 -10.27 23.66
CA THR A 341 14.61 -9.74 24.97
C THR A 341 13.87 -8.40 24.88
N PHE A 342 13.54 -7.93 23.67
CA PHE A 342 12.69 -6.76 23.47
C PHE A 342 11.22 -7.15 23.59
N ASP A 343 10.54 -6.54 24.55
CA ASP A 343 9.11 -6.71 24.79
C ASP A 343 8.38 -5.38 24.46
N ASN A 344 7.33 -5.42 23.65
CA ASN A 344 6.55 -4.24 23.25
C ASN A 344 5.41 -3.89 24.23
N GLU A 345 5.15 -4.72 25.24
CA GLU A 345 4.23 -4.44 26.36
C GLU A 345 5.01 -3.90 27.58
N GLU A 346 6.32 -4.17 27.71
CA GLU A 346 7.17 -3.70 28.83
C GLU A 346 7.54 -2.21 28.73
N GLU A 347 7.16 -1.37 29.72
CA GLU A 347 7.56 0.06 29.77
C GLU A 347 9.08 0.23 29.72
N GLU A 348 9.85 -0.67 30.34
CA GLU A 348 11.32 -0.59 30.37
C GLU A 348 11.96 -0.81 28.99
N SER A 349 11.40 -1.66 28.14
CA SER A 349 11.85 -1.84 26.75
C SER A 349 11.39 -0.71 25.83
N LEU A 350 10.16 -0.24 25.99
CA LEU A 350 9.68 0.97 25.30
C LEU A 350 10.47 2.23 25.71
N ARG A 351 10.85 2.37 26.98
CA ARG A 351 11.66 3.48 27.51
C ARG A 351 13.01 3.58 26.81
N LYS A 352 13.71 2.46 26.60
CA LYS A 352 15.00 2.42 25.87
C LYS A 352 14.85 2.98 24.45
N VAL A 353 13.75 2.67 23.74
CA VAL A 353 13.46 3.24 22.41
C VAL A 353 13.09 4.73 22.51
N GLY A 354 12.27 5.11 23.49
CA GLY A 354 11.85 6.49 23.73
C GLY A 354 13.00 7.44 24.10
N GLU A 355 14.00 6.95 24.83
CA GLU A 355 15.24 7.68 25.12
C GLU A 355 16.05 7.91 23.85
N LEU A 356 16.19 6.89 22.98
CA LEU A 356 16.81 7.05 21.66
C LEU A 356 16.02 8.05 20.79
N MET A 357 14.68 8.02 20.81
CA MET A 357 13.84 8.99 20.09
C MET A 357 14.08 10.43 20.58
N THR A 358 14.19 10.61 21.90
CA THR A 358 14.48 11.90 22.54
C THR A 358 15.87 12.42 22.17
N ILE A 359 16.88 11.55 22.17
CA ILE A 359 18.25 11.89 21.75
C ILE A 359 18.28 12.27 20.26
N ASN A 360 17.64 11.48 19.38
CA ASN A 360 17.56 11.81 17.95
C ASN A 360 16.88 13.18 17.74
N HIS A 361 15.82 13.48 18.48
CA HIS A 361 15.17 14.78 18.39
C HIS A 361 16.10 15.94 18.78
N GLY A 362 16.85 15.83 19.88
CA GLY A 362 17.85 16.85 20.27
C GLY A 362 18.95 17.05 19.23
N LEU A 363 19.37 15.99 18.54
CA LEU A 363 20.31 16.07 17.42
C LEU A 363 19.69 16.76 16.18
N LEU A 364 18.40 16.53 15.91
CA LEU A 364 17.66 17.20 14.82
C LEU A 364 17.37 18.67 15.12
N VAL A 365 17.08 19.03 16.38
CA VAL A 365 17.07 20.42 16.86
C VAL A 365 18.44 21.07 16.65
N SER A 366 19.53 20.34 16.92
CA SER A 366 20.92 20.81 16.71
C SER A 366 21.31 20.99 15.24
N LEU A 367 20.66 20.28 14.31
CA LEU A 367 20.74 20.54 12.86
C LEU A 367 19.88 21.74 12.42
N GLY A 368 19.10 22.32 13.32
CA GLY A 368 18.21 23.45 13.07
C GLY A 368 16.95 23.09 12.28
N VAL A 369 16.56 21.80 12.22
CA VAL A 369 15.41 21.33 11.42
C VAL A 369 14.11 21.15 12.20
N SER A 370 14.08 21.48 13.49
CA SER A 370 12.79 21.54 14.22
C SER A 370 12.06 22.87 13.99
N HIS A 371 10.90 23.02 14.62
CA HIS A 371 9.99 24.17 14.50
C HIS A 371 9.25 24.39 15.82
N PRO A 372 8.89 25.63 16.23
CA PRO A 372 8.20 25.86 17.50
C PRO A 372 6.93 25.03 17.72
N ARG A 373 6.15 24.74 16.67
CA ARG A 373 4.98 23.83 16.75
C ARG A 373 5.35 22.35 16.95
N LEU A 374 6.55 21.91 16.57
CA LEU A 374 7.05 20.56 16.90
C LEU A 374 7.53 20.49 18.36
N GLU A 375 8.27 21.51 18.81
CA GLU A 375 8.69 21.64 20.21
C GLU A 375 7.49 21.70 21.16
N ARG A 376 6.41 22.38 20.75
CA ARG A 376 5.18 22.51 21.53
C ARG A 376 4.42 21.19 21.70
N ILE A 377 4.30 20.37 20.65
CA ILE A 377 3.72 19.00 20.80
C ILE A 377 4.58 18.18 21.77
N ARG A 378 5.91 18.29 21.65
CA ARG A 378 6.84 17.62 22.57
C ARG A 378 6.66 18.10 24.02
N GLU A 379 6.55 19.40 24.25
CA GLU A 379 6.30 20.00 25.57
C GLU A 379 5.00 19.48 26.21
N LEU A 380 3.90 19.41 25.44
CA LEU A 380 2.60 18.93 25.93
C LEU A 380 2.64 17.43 26.28
N VAL A 381 3.31 16.60 25.47
CA VAL A 381 3.51 15.18 25.76
C VAL A 381 4.42 14.96 26.97
N ASP A 382 5.52 15.71 27.07
CA ASP A 382 6.44 15.68 28.22
C ASP A 382 5.71 16.08 29.52
N HIS A 383 4.82 17.09 29.46
CA HIS A 383 4.04 17.59 30.60
C HIS A 383 3.06 16.55 31.16
N GLU A 384 2.23 15.94 30.31
CA GLU A 384 1.35 14.85 30.75
C GLU A 384 2.15 13.55 31.02
N GLY A 385 3.39 13.44 30.50
CA GLY A 385 4.33 12.36 30.78
C GLY A 385 3.97 11.01 30.11
N ILE A 386 3.23 11.06 29.01
CA ILE A 386 2.54 9.89 28.40
C ILE A 386 3.40 9.08 27.42
N GLY A 387 4.56 9.58 27.01
CA GLY A 387 5.35 8.99 25.93
C GLY A 387 6.58 9.82 25.56
N TRP A 388 7.22 9.47 24.45
CA TRP A 388 8.45 10.10 23.97
C TRP A 388 8.29 10.63 22.55
N THR A 389 8.41 11.94 22.37
CA THR A 389 8.09 12.65 21.12
C THR A 389 9.33 13.07 20.34
N LYS A 390 9.27 12.89 19.01
CA LYS A 390 10.21 13.47 18.05
C LYS A 390 9.51 13.89 16.75
N LEU A 391 10.07 14.85 16.03
CA LEU A 391 9.69 15.10 14.64
C LEU A 391 9.93 13.86 13.76
N THR A 392 9.22 13.72 12.64
CA THR A 392 9.51 12.70 11.63
C THR A 392 9.74 13.29 10.24
N GLY A 393 10.64 12.67 9.47
CA GLY A 393 10.95 13.07 8.10
C GLY A 393 11.75 14.36 8.00
N ALA A 394 11.19 15.39 7.37
CA ALA A 394 11.96 16.58 6.97
C ALA A 394 12.16 17.61 8.09
N GLY A 395 11.24 17.70 9.06
CA GLY A 395 11.18 18.82 10.00
C GLY A 395 10.66 20.12 9.37
N GLY A 396 10.87 21.25 10.06
CA GLY A 396 10.38 22.57 9.68
C GLY A 396 8.85 22.75 9.78
N GLY A 397 8.16 21.80 10.42
CA GLY A 397 6.70 21.62 10.36
C GLY A 397 6.34 20.17 10.03
N GLY A 398 5.13 19.93 9.51
CA GLY A 398 4.60 18.58 9.31
C GLY A 398 4.41 17.81 10.63
N CYS A 399 4.67 16.51 10.62
CA CYS A 399 4.34 15.65 11.74
C CYS A 399 5.45 15.42 12.77
N SER A 400 5.02 15.23 14.03
CA SER A 400 5.77 14.49 15.04
C SER A 400 5.16 13.11 15.27
N ILE A 401 5.99 12.19 15.76
CA ILE A 401 5.60 10.87 16.26
C ILE A 401 5.94 10.79 17.75
N THR A 402 5.05 10.17 18.50
CA THR A 402 5.16 9.95 19.93
C THR A 402 4.98 8.47 20.21
N LEU A 403 6.02 7.81 20.71
CA LEU A 403 5.90 6.46 21.25
C LEU A 403 5.15 6.57 22.59
N LEU A 404 3.96 5.98 22.68
CA LEU A 404 3.18 5.98 23.90
C LEU A 404 3.74 4.96 24.89
N LYS A 405 3.54 5.22 26.19
CA LYS A 405 3.76 4.25 27.25
C LYS A 405 2.64 3.19 27.28
N PRO A 406 2.84 2.07 27.99
CA PRO A 406 1.74 1.21 28.42
C PRO A 406 0.76 1.99 29.32
N ASP A 407 -0.49 1.54 29.36
CA ASP A 407 -1.52 1.95 30.33
C ASP A 407 -1.71 3.47 30.53
N VAL A 408 -1.49 4.29 29.50
CA VAL A 408 -1.68 5.76 29.59
C VAL A 408 -3.13 6.08 30.04
N PRO A 409 -3.31 6.77 31.18
CA PRO A 409 -4.64 7.14 31.66
C PRO A 409 -5.42 8.00 30.64
N LYS A 410 -6.67 7.61 30.37
CA LYS A 410 -7.53 8.28 29.37
C LYS A 410 -7.74 9.76 29.67
N ASP A 411 -7.74 10.19 30.94
CA ASP A 411 -7.84 11.60 31.30
C ASP A 411 -6.63 12.44 30.83
N LYS A 412 -5.43 11.83 30.73
CA LYS A 412 -4.24 12.48 30.16
C LYS A 412 -4.35 12.62 28.65
N LEU A 413 -4.80 11.56 27.95
CA LEU A 413 -5.03 11.58 26.51
C LEU A 413 -6.08 12.64 26.14
N ASN A 414 -7.23 12.66 26.83
CA ASN A 414 -8.29 13.64 26.60
C ASN A 414 -7.82 15.10 26.85
N ARG A 415 -6.94 15.33 27.83
CA ARG A 415 -6.34 16.67 28.06
C ARG A 415 -5.42 17.08 26.93
N LEU A 416 -4.52 16.19 26.51
CA LEU A 416 -3.61 16.45 25.38
C LEU A 416 -4.41 16.69 24.09
N GLU A 417 -5.42 15.87 23.81
CA GLU A 417 -6.33 16.02 22.68
C GLU A 417 -7.01 17.39 22.66
N SER A 418 -7.62 17.81 23.77
CA SER A 418 -8.22 19.14 23.90
C SER A 418 -7.22 20.26 23.59
N GLN A 419 -5.99 20.16 24.12
CA GLN A 419 -4.92 21.15 23.88
C GLN A 419 -4.40 21.13 22.44
N LEU A 420 -4.36 19.96 21.79
CA LEU A 420 -3.99 19.81 20.39
C LEU A 420 -5.05 20.43 19.47
N GLU A 421 -6.34 20.24 19.76
CA GLU A 421 -7.44 20.87 19.03
C GLU A 421 -7.44 22.39 19.21
N ASP A 422 -7.36 22.89 20.45
CA ASP A 422 -7.32 24.33 20.78
C ASP A 422 -6.16 25.06 20.08
N GLU A 423 -4.99 24.42 19.94
CA GLU A 423 -3.84 24.97 19.23
C GLU A 423 -3.79 24.62 17.72
N GLY A 424 -4.84 24.01 17.17
CA GLY A 424 -5.00 23.76 15.73
C GLY A 424 -4.06 22.70 15.14
N TYR A 425 -3.72 21.68 15.93
CA TYR A 425 -3.06 20.46 15.47
C TYR A 425 -4.09 19.45 14.93
N GLU A 426 -3.62 18.38 14.28
CA GLU A 426 -4.46 17.23 13.91
C GLU A 426 -3.82 15.95 14.45
N LYS A 427 -4.53 15.21 15.32
CA LYS A 427 -4.05 13.96 15.92
C LYS A 427 -4.47 12.73 15.10
N PHE A 428 -3.66 11.68 15.18
CA PHE A 428 -3.97 10.35 14.68
C PHE A 428 -3.39 9.31 15.64
N GLU A 429 -4.25 8.48 16.22
CA GLU A 429 -3.83 7.30 16.97
C GLU A 429 -3.58 6.16 15.98
N THR A 430 -2.40 5.54 16.05
CA THR A 430 -1.96 4.54 15.07
C THR A 430 -0.94 3.58 15.70
N THR A 431 -0.59 2.52 14.96
CA THR A 431 0.39 1.51 15.35
C THR A 431 1.60 1.64 14.44
N LEU A 432 2.78 1.80 15.02
CA LEU A 432 4.05 1.71 14.28
C LEU A 432 4.40 0.24 14.07
N GLY A 433 4.89 -0.13 12.88
CA GLY A 433 5.23 -1.52 12.59
C GLY A 433 4.04 -2.38 12.15
N GLY A 434 2.94 -1.77 11.72
CA GLY A 434 1.77 -2.49 11.21
C GLY A 434 2.01 -3.24 9.88
N ASP A 435 1.06 -4.11 9.53
CA ASP A 435 1.14 -4.96 8.35
C ASP A 435 1.11 -4.22 7.00
N GLY A 436 1.77 -4.83 6.01
CA GLY A 436 1.98 -4.32 4.66
C GLY A 436 0.74 -4.34 3.77
N VAL A 437 0.93 -4.61 2.49
CA VAL A 437 -0.20 -4.70 1.54
C VAL A 437 -1.15 -5.85 1.91
N GLY A 438 -2.43 -5.53 2.01
CA GLY A 438 -3.49 -6.45 2.41
C GLY A 438 -4.60 -6.52 1.36
N VAL A 439 -5.33 -7.64 1.36
CA VAL A 439 -6.43 -7.93 0.43
C VAL A 439 -7.66 -8.38 1.21
N LEU A 440 -8.82 -7.86 0.83
CA LEU A 440 -10.14 -8.29 1.27
C LEU A 440 -10.85 -8.89 0.04
N TRP A 441 -10.96 -10.22 -0.02
CA TRP A 441 -11.51 -10.94 -1.18
C TRP A 441 -12.49 -12.06 -0.76
N PRO A 442 -13.78 -11.95 -1.11
CA PRO A 442 -14.47 -10.78 -1.68
C PRO A 442 -14.45 -9.58 -0.71
N ALA A 443 -14.94 -8.41 -1.15
CA ALA A 443 -15.12 -7.22 -0.33
C ALA A 443 -16.26 -7.39 0.69
N VAL A 444 -16.09 -8.30 1.66
CA VAL A 444 -17.07 -8.63 2.68
C VAL A 444 -16.37 -8.70 4.04
N LEU A 445 -16.88 -7.98 5.03
CA LEU A 445 -16.37 -7.98 6.41
C LEU A 445 -17.40 -8.53 7.39
N LYS A 446 -16.93 -9.24 8.41
CA LYS A 446 -17.74 -9.58 9.58
C LYS A 446 -17.50 -8.57 10.70
N ASN A 447 -18.57 -8.12 11.34
CA ASN A 447 -18.57 -6.98 12.26
C ASN A 447 -19.14 -7.30 13.66
N GLY A 448 -19.39 -8.58 13.97
CA GLY A 448 -19.97 -9.04 15.23
C GLY A 448 -21.48 -8.81 15.34
N MET A 449 -22.17 -8.67 14.20
CA MET A 449 -23.62 -8.39 14.13
C MET A 449 -24.38 -9.56 13.50
N ASP A 450 -25.71 -9.55 13.56
CA ASP A 450 -26.56 -10.67 13.07
C ASP A 450 -26.27 -11.05 11.61
N GLU A 451 -25.93 -10.06 10.77
CA GLU A 451 -25.50 -10.19 9.37
C GLU A 451 -24.30 -11.13 9.15
N ASP A 452 -23.44 -11.32 10.15
CA ASP A 452 -22.30 -12.24 10.08
C ASP A 452 -22.75 -13.70 9.90
N ASN A 453 -23.96 -14.04 10.39
CA ASN A 453 -24.58 -15.36 10.20
C ASN A 453 -25.17 -15.54 8.78
N GLU A 454 -25.44 -14.46 8.07
CA GLU A 454 -25.93 -14.47 6.69
C GLU A 454 -24.79 -14.36 5.66
N GLY A 455 -23.58 -13.99 6.10
CA GLY A 455 -22.36 -14.00 5.29
C GLY A 455 -21.36 -12.88 5.60
N GLY A 456 -21.78 -11.87 6.37
CA GLY A 456 -21.05 -10.62 6.58
C GLY A 456 -21.49 -9.49 5.64
N MET A 457 -21.09 -8.26 5.98
CA MET A 457 -21.46 -7.03 5.28
C MET A 457 -20.66 -6.88 3.97
N GLU A 458 -21.33 -6.84 2.81
CA GLU A 458 -20.70 -6.50 1.53
C GLU A 458 -20.37 -5.01 1.46
N ILE A 459 -19.12 -4.68 1.15
CA ILE A 459 -18.65 -3.30 0.98
C ILE A 459 -18.88 -2.89 -0.47
N ASP A 460 -20.01 -2.23 -0.70
CA ASP A 460 -20.39 -1.71 -2.01
C ASP A 460 -19.79 -0.31 -2.30
N GLN A 461 -20.11 0.23 -3.48
CA GLN A 461 -19.65 1.55 -3.87
C GLN A 461 -20.34 2.68 -3.10
N GLU A 462 -21.62 2.55 -2.74
CA GLU A 462 -22.38 3.64 -2.13
C GLU A 462 -21.97 3.86 -0.67
N SER A 463 -21.89 2.78 0.11
CA SER A 463 -21.36 2.78 1.48
C SER A 463 -19.95 3.35 1.57
N PHE A 464 -19.01 2.89 0.71
CA PHE A 464 -17.62 3.33 0.73
C PHE A 464 -17.40 4.80 0.30
N LEU A 465 -18.31 5.32 -0.54
CA LEU A 465 -18.33 6.74 -0.92
C LEU A 465 -18.97 7.63 0.15
N ASN A 466 -20.01 7.13 0.83
CA ASN A 466 -20.75 7.86 1.86
C ASN A 466 -20.11 7.74 3.26
N ALA A 467 -19.02 6.99 3.41
CA ALA A 467 -18.25 6.87 4.65
C ALA A 467 -17.63 8.23 5.06
N ASP A 468 -18.12 8.80 6.17
CA ASP A 468 -17.81 10.16 6.59
C ASP A 468 -16.40 10.29 7.21
N GLY A 469 -15.64 11.31 6.79
CA GLY A 469 -14.27 11.55 7.22
C GLY A 469 -13.32 10.34 7.13
N ASN A 470 -12.31 10.32 8.01
CA ASN A 470 -11.42 9.16 8.18
C ASN A 470 -12.05 8.11 9.11
N GLU A 471 -12.77 8.54 10.15
CA GLU A 471 -13.40 7.65 11.13
C GLU A 471 -14.45 6.74 10.50
N GLY A 472 -15.28 7.26 9.59
CA GLY A 472 -16.26 6.46 8.85
C GLY A 472 -15.61 5.46 7.89
N VAL A 473 -14.45 5.81 7.31
CA VAL A 473 -13.66 4.89 6.47
C VAL A 473 -13.05 3.77 7.31
N GLU A 474 -12.36 4.08 8.42
CA GLU A 474 -11.88 3.02 9.32
C GLU A 474 -13.05 2.22 9.90
N LYS A 475 -14.16 2.84 10.30
CA LYS A 475 -15.34 2.14 10.81
C LYS A 475 -15.93 1.18 9.78
N LEU A 476 -15.97 1.52 8.50
CA LEU A 476 -16.53 0.68 7.44
C LEU A 476 -15.56 -0.42 6.96
N VAL A 477 -14.31 -0.08 6.66
CA VAL A 477 -13.36 -0.97 5.96
C VAL A 477 -12.03 -1.19 6.68
N GLY A 478 -11.86 -0.59 7.86
CA GLY A 478 -10.60 -0.58 8.59
C GLY A 478 -10.03 -1.96 8.87
N VAL A 479 -8.70 -2.09 8.78
CA VAL A 479 -8.00 -3.36 9.06
C VAL A 479 -8.17 -3.78 10.52
N HIS A 480 -8.20 -2.82 11.44
CA HIS A 480 -8.39 -3.06 12.86
C HIS A 480 -9.84 -2.74 13.28
N GLY A 481 -10.32 -3.47 14.28
CA GLY A 481 -11.59 -3.25 14.98
C GLY A 481 -11.35 -3.06 16.48
N GLY A 482 -12.42 -3.04 17.26
CA GLY A 482 -12.33 -2.82 18.72
C GLY A 482 -11.63 -3.93 19.51
N VAL A 483 -11.33 -5.07 18.89
CA VAL A 483 -10.64 -6.24 19.51
C VAL A 483 -9.69 -6.89 18.50
N GLY A 484 -8.73 -6.13 17.97
CA GLY A 484 -7.69 -6.64 17.05
C GLY A 484 -8.04 -6.51 15.56
N GLU A 485 -7.49 -7.39 14.72
CA GLU A 485 -7.71 -7.40 13.27
C GLU A 485 -9.13 -7.87 12.90
N ARG A 486 -9.73 -7.29 11.85
CA ARG A 486 -11.07 -7.69 11.40
C ARG A 486 -11.05 -8.95 10.54
N GLU A 487 -11.99 -9.86 10.79
CA GLU A 487 -12.13 -11.08 10.00
C GLU A 487 -12.50 -10.74 8.54
N GLY A 488 -11.57 -11.06 7.63
CA GLY A 488 -11.73 -10.89 6.19
C GLY A 488 -10.46 -10.38 5.51
N TRP A 489 -9.77 -9.42 6.13
CA TRP A 489 -8.48 -8.93 5.64
C TRP A 489 -7.39 -10.01 5.75
N LYS A 490 -6.52 -10.07 4.73
CA LYS A 490 -5.39 -11.00 4.66
C LYS A 490 -4.15 -10.29 4.14
N PHE A 491 -2.99 -10.61 4.70
CA PHE A 491 -1.72 -9.94 4.42
C PHE A 491 -0.65 -10.95 4.00
N TRP A 492 0.27 -10.54 3.13
CA TRP A 492 1.46 -11.34 2.82
C TRP A 492 2.49 -11.14 3.94
N ARG A 493 2.26 -11.79 5.09
CA ARG A 493 3.22 -11.82 6.19
C ARG A 493 4.47 -12.59 5.76
N VAL A 494 5.62 -12.10 6.21
CA VAL A 494 6.93 -12.70 5.99
C VAL A 494 7.64 -12.65 7.33
N GLU A 495 7.98 -13.82 7.85
CA GLU A 495 8.74 -13.99 9.09
C GLU A 495 10.24 -14.11 8.77
N SER A 496 11.11 -13.94 9.78
CA SER A 496 12.48 -14.44 9.72
C SER A 496 12.56 -15.97 9.95
N HIS A 497 13.78 -16.52 9.89
CA HIS A 497 14.11 -17.94 10.06
C HIS A 497 15.41 -18.06 10.86
#